data_AF-A0A7W1Q9H0-F1
#
_entry.id   AF-A0A7W1Q9H0-F1
#
_cell.length_a   1.000
_cell.length_b   1.000
_cell.length_c   1.000
_cell.angle_alpha   90.00
_cell.angle_beta   90.00
_cell.angle_gamma   90.00
#
_symmetry.space_group_name_H-M   'P 1'
#
loop_
_entity.id
_entity.type
_entity.pdbx_description
1 polymer ?
#
loop_
_entity_poly.entity_id
_entity_poly.type
_entity_poly.pdbx_seq_one_letter_code
_entity_poly.pdbx_strand_id
1 'polypeptide(L)'
;MAAPLASVREIEREVATLRTAPGEDMPYQRTSVMTHTAWVPPEWVEAAEDVLAGLAERHPSRTIVLVPEPDAEDGLEAEVDVDIFQAGEGRQICAETIHIWLKGKRAAAPASVVQPLFLPDLPVFLRWRGVPSFDSDAFRSLVDVVDRLIVDSTEWPDVPAP
;
A
#
# COMPACT_ATOMS: atom_id res chain seq x y z
N MET A 1 2.34 18.28 -11.22
CA MET A 1 1.85 17.25 -10.28
C MET A 1 0.36 17.14 -10.52
N ALA A 2 -0.15 15.91 -10.70
CA ALA A 2 -1.60 15.69 -10.77
C ALA A 2 -2.24 16.12 -9.44
N ALA A 3 -3.53 16.46 -9.46
CA ALA A 3 -4.25 16.69 -8.21
C ALA A 3 -4.30 15.37 -7.42
N PRO A 4 -4.12 15.40 -6.10
CA PRO A 4 -4.13 14.18 -5.32
C PRO A 4 -5.54 13.56 -5.31
N LEU A 5 -5.59 12.22 -5.31
CA LEU A 5 -6.84 11.46 -5.35
C LEU A 5 -7.49 11.52 -3.97
N ALA A 6 -8.81 11.74 -3.90
CA ALA A 6 -9.51 11.98 -2.64
C ALA A 6 -10.49 10.86 -2.25
N SER A 7 -10.57 9.79 -3.04
CA SER A 7 -11.50 8.68 -2.81
C SER A 7 -10.99 7.34 -3.36
N VAL A 8 -11.45 6.24 -2.76
CA VAL A 8 -11.18 4.87 -3.22
C VAL A 8 -11.52 4.68 -4.70
N ARG A 9 -12.64 5.24 -5.16
CA ARG A 9 -13.06 5.15 -6.56
C ARG A 9 -12.09 5.86 -7.52
N GLU A 10 -11.53 6.99 -7.10
CA GLU A 10 -10.52 7.72 -7.89
C GLU A 10 -9.21 6.92 -7.95
N ILE A 11 -8.80 6.31 -6.83
CA ILE A 11 -7.64 5.40 -6.77
C ILE A 11 -7.81 4.22 -7.75
N GLU A 12 -8.93 3.51 -7.69
CA GLU A 12 -9.19 2.36 -8.59
C GLU A 12 -9.16 2.77 -10.06
N ARG A 13 -9.73 3.94 -10.38
CA ARG A 13 -9.74 4.48 -11.74
C ARG A 13 -8.34 4.86 -12.21
N GLU A 14 -7.55 5.47 -11.35
CA GLU A 14 -6.18 5.87 -11.70
C GLU A 14 -5.30 4.63 -11.93
N VAL A 15 -5.38 3.64 -11.03
CA VAL A 15 -4.68 2.35 -11.23
C VAL A 15 -5.07 1.69 -12.55
N ALA A 16 -6.36 1.66 -12.89
CA ALA A 16 -6.82 1.09 -14.16
C ALA A 16 -6.29 1.86 -15.38
N THR A 17 -6.18 3.20 -15.26
CA THR A 17 -5.68 4.08 -16.32
C THR A 17 -4.19 3.88 -16.54
N LEU A 18 -3.38 3.94 -15.48
CA LEU A 18 -1.91 3.81 -15.54
C LEU A 18 -1.45 2.41 -15.98
N ARG A 19 -2.30 1.39 -15.79
CA ARG A 19 -2.05 0.02 -16.27
C ARG A 19 -2.25 -0.17 -17.78
N THR A 20 -2.73 0.84 -18.49
CA THR A 20 -2.97 0.76 -19.93
C THR A 20 -1.90 1.56 -20.65
N ALA A 21 -1.19 0.93 -21.60
CA ALA A 21 -0.18 1.62 -22.38
C ALA A 21 -0.84 2.78 -23.17
N PRO A 22 -0.18 3.94 -23.31
CA PRO A 22 -0.74 5.05 -24.08
C PRO A 22 -1.06 4.64 -25.52
N GLY A 23 -2.34 4.69 -25.90
CA GLY A 23 -2.79 4.32 -27.25
C GLY A 23 -3.10 2.83 -27.46
N GLU A 24 -3.00 2.01 -26.42
CA GLU A 24 -3.49 0.62 -26.44
C GLU A 24 -4.81 0.49 -25.67
N ASP A 25 -5.66 -0.46 -26.09
CA ASP A 25 -6.91 -0.79 -25.40
C ASP A 25 -6.73 -1.93 -24.38
N MET A 26 -5.60 -2.65 -24.43
CA MET A 26 -5.32 -3.78 -23.53
C MET A 26 -4.41 -3.34 -22.38
N PRO A 27 -4.75 -3.69 -21.12
CA PRO A 27 -3.89 -3.41 -19.98
C PRO A 27 -2.67 -4.33 -19.96
N TYR A 28 -1.59 -3.88 -19.31
CA TYR A 28 -0.44 -4.74 -19.03
C TYR A 28 -0.86 -6.00 -18.27
N GLN A 29 -0.20 -7.12 -18.61
CA GLN A 29 -0.49 -8.40 -17.98
C GLN A 29 -0.15 -8.34 -16.50
N ARG A 30 -1.13 -8.74 -15.68
CA ARG A 30 -0.94 -8.81 -14.23
C ARG A 30 -0.31 -10.14 -13.84
N THR A 31 0.83 -10.09 -13.18
CA THR A 31 1.50 -11.25 -12.58
C THR A 31 1.61 -11.10 -11.06
N SER A 32 0.65 -10.40 -10.44
CA SER A 32 0.64 -10.18 -9.00
C SER A 32 0.47 -11.50 -8.24
N VAL A 33 1.32 -11.73 -7.23
CA VAL A 33 1.24 -12.92 -6.38
C VAL A 33 0.64 -12.65 -5.00
N MET A 34 0.54 -11.37 -4.60
CA MET A 34 0.00 -10.92 -3.32
C MET A 34 -0.43 -9.45 -3.36
N THR A 35 -1.15 -9.01 -2.34
CA THR A 35 -1.24 -7.60 -1.94
C THR A 35 -0.37 -7.37 -0.71
N HIS A 36 0.56 -6.42 -0.81
CA HIS A 36 1.34 -5.94 0.34
C HIS A 36 0.73 -4.64 0.84
N THR A 37 0.32 -4.59 2.09
CA THR A 37 -0.19 -3.39 2.76
C THR A 37 0.78 -3.03 3.86
N ALA A 38 1.14 -1.75 3.97
CA ALA A 38 2.04 -1.27 5.01
C ALA A 38 1.34 -0.16 5.81
N TRP A 39 1.30 -0.30 7.13
CA TRP A 39 0.98 0.80 8.04
C TRP A 39 2.27 1.52 8.40
N VAL A 40 2.38 2.78 8.00
CA VAL A 40 3.63 3.54 8.03
C VAL A 40 3.39 4.91 8.67
N PRO A 41 3.55 5.04 10.00
CA PRO A 41 3.53 6.35 10.65
C PRO A 41 4.54 7.32 10.00
N PRO A 42 4.30 8.64 10.01
CA PRO A 42 5.09 9.62 9.27
C PRO A 42 6.61 9.50 9.46
N GLU A 43 7.07 9.16 10.67
CA GLU A 43 8.50 8.98 10.98
C GLU A 43 9.15 7.76 10.31
N TRP A 44 8.34 6.83 9.77
CA TRP A 44 8.80 5.61 9.09
C TRP A 44 8.68 5.67 7.57
N VAL A 45 8.15 6.76 7.00
CA VAL A 45 7.89 6.88 5.55
C VAL A 45 9.17 6.71 4.74
N GLU A 46 10.23 7.47 5.05
CA GLU A 46 11.51 7.39 4.33
C GLU A 46 12.07 5.95 4.32
N ALA A 47 12.08 5.29 5.49
CA ALA A 47 12.57 3.93 5.62
C ALA A 47 11.66 2.89 4.91
N ALA A 48 10.37 3.18 4.75
CA ALA A 48 9.47 2.33 3.97
C ALA A 48 9.72 2.48 2.47
N GLU A 49 9.87 3.71 1.97
CA GLU A 49 10.17 4.00 0.56
C GLU A 49 11.46 3.34 0.08
N ASP A 50 12.52 3.39 0.90
CA ASP A 50 13.80 2.73 0.60
C ASP A 50 13.64 1.22 0.38
N VAL A 51 12.74 0.59 1.14
CA VAL A 51 12.43 -0.85 1.01
C VAL A 51 11.57 -1.12 -0.22
N LEU A 52 10.58 -0.26 -0.50
CA LEU A 52 9.66 -0.41 -1.63
C LEU A 52 10.37 -0.32 -2.97
N ALA A 53 11.32 0.61 -3.10
CA ALA A 53 12.15 0.75 -4.30
C ALA A 53 12.88 -0.56 -4.69
N GLY A 54 13.22 -1.40 -3.71
CA GLY A 54 13.86 -2.69 -3.93
C GLY A 54 12.91 -3.90 -4.07
N LEU A 55 11.60 -3.73 -3.82
CA LEU A 55 10.62 -4.83 -3.82
C LEU A 55 9.95 -5.02 -5.19
N ALA A 56 9.66 -3.91 -5.87
CA ALA A 56 8.91 -3.89 -7.14
C ALA A 56 9.53 -4.77 -8.24
N GLU A 57 10.87 -4.85 -8.31
CA GLU A 57 11.58 -5.66 -9.31
C GLU A 57 11.52 -7.18 -9.01
N ARG A 58 11.40 -7.58 -7.74
CA ARG A 58 11.53 -8.98 -7.31
C ARG A 58 10.19 -9.69 -7.14
N HIS A 59 9.16 -8.95 -6.74
CA HIS A 59 7.83 -9.52 -6.47
C HIS A 59 6.77 -8.62 -7.11
N PRO A 60 6.23 -9.01 -8.27
CA PRO A 60 5.08 -8.32 -8.81
C PRO A 60 3.93 -8.43 -7.81
N SER A 61 3.52 -7.29 -7.24
CA SER A 61 2.43 -7.19 -6.27
C SER A 61 1.78 -5.82 -6.36
N ARG A 62 0.58 -5.70 -5.79
CA ARG A 62 0.05 -4.39 -5.42
C ARG A 62 0.57 -4.05 -4.03
N THR A 63 1.24 -2.91 -3.91
CA THR A 63 1.69 -2.34 -2.65
C THR A 63 0.75 -1.19 -2.28
N ILE A 64 0.25 -1.19 -1.04
CA ILE A 64 -0.57 -0.10 -0.50
C ILE A 64 0.10 0.41 0.78
N VAL A 65 0.52 1.68 0.77
CA VAL A 65 1.16 2.35 1.91
C VAL A 65 0.13 3.24 2.58
N LEU A 66 -0.17 2.96 3.84
CA LEU A 66 -1.11 3.71 4.67
C LEU A 66 -0.32 4.61 5.61
N VAL A 67 -0.41 5.92 5.41
CA VAL A 67 0.23 6.93 6.24
C VAL A 67 -0.83 7.60 7.12
N PRO A 68 -0.88 7.33 8.44
CA PRO A 68 -1.85 7.94 9.33
C PRO A 68 -1.50 9.39 9.66
N GLU A 69 -2.46 10.30 9.48
CA GLU A 69 -2.40 11.71 9.89
C GLU A 69 -3.61 12.07 10.77
N PRO A 70 -3.72 11.51 11.99
CA PRO A 70 -4.91 11.67 12.82
C PRO A 70 -5.19 13.12 13.25
N ASP A 71 -4.16 13.97 13.28
CA ASP A 71 -4.25 15.38 13.66
C ASP A 71 -4.61 16.33 12.50
N ALA A 72 -4.70 15.81 11.27
CA ALA A 72 -5.09 16.58 10.09
C ALA A 72 -6.62 16.69 9.94
N GLU A 73 -7.07 17.59 9.05
CA GLU A 73 -8.49 17.70 8.70
C GLU A 73 -9.01 16.40 8.07
N ASP A 74 -10.23 16.00 8.42
CA ASP A 74 -10.81 14.72 7.99
C ASP A 74 -10.82 14.58 6.47
N GLY A 75 -10.20 13.52 5.97
CA GLY A 75 -9.97 13.41 4.54
C GLY A 75 -9.13 12.19 4.17
N LEU A 76 -9.12 11.91 2.87
CA LEU A 76 -8.24 10.93 2.27
C LEU A 76 -7.49 11.65 1.16
N GLU A 77 -6.19 11.44 1.12
CA GLU A 77 -5.34 11.85 0.02
C GLU A 77 -4.60 10.62 -0.48
N ALA A 78 -4.41 10.48 -1.78
CA ALA A 78 -3.73 9.33 -2.34
C ALA A 78 -2.98 9.65 -3.64
N GLU A 79 -1.91 8.91 -3.84
CA GLU A 79 -1.08 8.91 -5.03
C GLU A 79 -0.90 7.47 -5.52
N VAL A 80 -0.82 7.30 -6.83
CA VAL A 80 -0.71 5.98 -7.48
C VAL A 80 0.44 6.01 -8.47
N ASP A 81 1.31 5.03 -8.35
CA ASP A 81 2.42 4.77 -9.26
C ASP A 81 2.29 3.37 -9.85
N VAL A 82 2.64 3.24 -11.13
CA VAL A 82 2.68 1.96 -11.83
C VAL A 82 4.01 1.83 -12.55
N ASP A 83 4.85 0.94 -12.06
CA ASP A 83 6.14 0.61 -12.66
C ASP A 83 5.98 -0.54 -13.65
N ILE A 84 6.66 -0.45 -14.79
CA ILE A 84 6.61 -1.44 -15.87
C ILE A 84 7.99 -2.06 -16.07
N PHE A 85 8.09 -3.36 -15.84
CA PHE A 85 9.31 -4.15 -15.99
C PHE A 85 9.23 -5.07 -17.21
N GLN A 86 10.35 -5.29 -17.89
CA GLN A 86 10.45 -6.28 -18.97
C GLN A 86 10.62 -7.69 -18.38
N ALA A 87 9.82 -8.64 -18.84
CA ALA A 87 9.79 -10.01 -18.34
C ALA A 87 9.95 -11.03 -19.49
N GLY A 88 11.20 -11.30 -19.88
CA GLY A 88 11.48 -12.19 -21.01
C GLY A 88 11.14 -11.56 -22.37
N GLU A 89 11.03 -12.38 -23.42
CA GLU A 89 10.77 -11.87 -24.78
C GLU A 89 9.33 -11.33 -24.92
N GLY A 90 9.22 -9.99 -24.88
CA GLY A 90 8.02 -9.25 -25.27
C GLY A 90 6.90 -9.20 -24.23
N ARG A 91 7.13 -9.62 -22.98
CA ARG A 91 6.14 -9.45 -21.91
C ARG A 91 6.55 -8.33 -20.98
N GLN A 92 5.56 -7.55 -20.55
CA GLN A 92 5.73 -6.50 -19.56
C GLN A 92 4.92 -6.86 -18.31
N ILE A 93 5.54 -6.66 -17.15
CA ILE A 93 4.93 -6.86 -15.85
C ILE A 93 4.75 -5.48 -15.20
N CYS A 94 3.56 -5.24 -14.64
CA CYS A 94 3.30 -4.04 -13.85
C CYS A 94 3.41 -4.34 -12.34
N ALA A 95 4.06 -3.45 -11.60
CA ALA A 95 3.93 -3.32 -10.15
C ALA A 95 3.15 -2.04 -9.84
N GLU A 96 2.24 -2.10 -8.86
CA GLU A 96 1.36 -0.99 -8.52
C GLU A 96 1.70 -0.55 -7.09
N THR A 97 1.97 0.73 -6.89
CA THR A 97 2.19 1.32 -5.56
C THR A 97 1.13 2.39 -5.32
N ILE A 98 0.43 2.30 -4.19
CA ILE A 98 -0.65 3.22 -3.82
C ILE A 98 -0.30 3.81 -2.46
N HIS A 99 0.00 5.11 -2.42
CA HIS A 99 0.18 5.85 -1.18
C HIS A 99 -1.16 6.43 -0.75
N ILE A 100 -1.54 6.26 0.51
CA ILE A 100 -2.80 6.76 1.07
C ILE A 100 -2.51 7.45 2.40
N TRP A 101 -2.73 8.75 2.45
CA TRP A 101 -2.73 9.53 3.68
C TRP A 101 -4.14 9.50 4.28
N LEU A 102 -4.25 8.87 5.44
CA LEU A 102 -5.49 8.71 6.19
C LEU A 102 -5.60 9.84 7.20
N LYS A 103 -6.38 10.88 6.87
CA LYS A 103 -6.45 12.11 7.67
C LYS A 103 -7.63 12.10 8.63
N GLY A 104 -7.45 12.70 9.80
CA GLY A 104 -8.49 12.86 10.80
C GLY A 104 -9.13 11.53 11.20
N LYS A 105 -10.45 11.40 11.06
CA LYS A 105 -11.20 10.24 11.54
C LYS A 105 -10.92 8.98 10.72
N ARG A 106 -10.48 9.12 9.48
CA ARG A 106 -10.15 7.98 8.61
C ARG A 106 -8.94 7.20 9.09
N ALA A 107 -8.04 7.83 9.85
CA ALA A 107 -6.91 7.15 10.49
C ALA A 107 -7.36 6.05 11.48
N ALA A 108 -8.57 6.16 12.07
CA ALA A 108 -9.10 5.19 13.02
C ALA A 108 -9.82 4.00 12.37
N ALA A 109 -10.21 4.10 11.09
CA ALA A 109 -10.94 3.04 10.37
C ALA A 109 -10.31 2.71 8.99
N PRO A 110 -8.99 2.44 8.93
CA PRO A 110 -8.25 2.21 7.70
C PRO A 110 -8.75 1.02 6.86
N ALA A 111 -9.29 -0.02 7.50
CA ALA A 111 -9.82 -1.20 6.82
C ALA A 111 -10.88 -0.85 5.75
N SER A 112 -11.75 0.11 6.06
CA SER A 112 -12.81 0.58 5.15
C SER A 112 -12.27 1.24 3.86
N VAL A 113 -11.04 1.74 3.90
CA VAL A 113 -10.35 2.38 2.78
C VAL A 113 -9.56 1.35 1.97
N VAL A 114 -8.83 0.47 2.65
CA VAL A 114 -7.87 -0.42 2.00
C VAL A 114 -8.51 -1.70 1.44
N GLN A 115 -9.55 -2.23 2.09
CA GLN A 115 -10.14 -3.51 1.71
C GLN A 115 -10.70 -3.55 0.28
N PRO A 116 -11.36 -2.49 -0.24
CA PRO A 116 -11.77 -2.45 -1.65
C PRO A 116 -10.59 -2.49 -2.64
N LEU A 117 -9.41 -2.06 -2.22
CA LEU A 117 -8.20 -2.02 -3.04
C LEU A 117 -7.43 -3.34 -3.04
N PHE A 118 -7.87 -4.36 -2.29
CA PHE A 118 -7.25 -5.68 -2.30
C PHE A 118 -7.50 -6.41 -3.62
N LEU A 119 -6.55 -7.27 -3.96
CA LEU A 119 -6.68 -8.09 -5.16
C LEU A 119 -7.51 -9.32 -4.81
N PRO A 120 -8.60 -9.59 -5.54
CA PRO A 120 -9.41 -10.77 -5.26
C PRO A 120 -8.55 -12.03 -5.40
N ASP A 121 -8.79 -13.00 -4.52
CA ASP A 121 -8.16 -14.33 -4.51
C ASP A 121 -6.63 -14.35 -4.30
N LEU A 122 -6.01 -13.24 -3.93
CA LEU A 122 -4.59 -13.17 -3.57
C LEU A 122 -4.40 -12.92 -2.06
N PRO A 123 -3.34 -13.50 -1.45
CA PRO A 123 -3.05 -13.27 -0.04
C PRO A 123 -2.68 -11.80 0.21
N VAL A 124 -3.17 -11.27 1.34
CA VAL A 124 -2.94 -9.91 1.81
C VAL A 124 -2.04 -9.93 3.03
N PHE A 125 -0.91 -9.23 2.94
CA PHE A 125 0.07 -9.08 4.01
C PHE A 125 0.02 -7.67 4.57
N LEU A 126 0.01 -7.53 5.89
CA LEU A 126 0.18 -6.25 6.58
C LEU A 126 1.56 -6.16 7.19
N ARG A 127 2.41 -5.22 6.74
CA ARG A 127 3.59 -4.78 7.48
C ARG A 127 3.24 -3.60 8.37
N TRP A 128 3.45 -3.74 9.67
CA TRP A 128 3.28 -2.64 10.60
C TRP A 128 4.62 -2.04 10.98
N ARG A 129 4.91 -0.78 10.62
CA ARG A 129 6.16 -0.10 10.97
C ARG A 129 6.12 0.43 12.40
N GLY A 130 7.21 0.22 13.14
CA GLY A 130 7.30 0.56 14.57
C GLY A 130 6.53 -0.41 15.47
N VAL A 131 6.28 0.01 16.71
CA VAL A 131 5.53 -0.79 17.69
C VAL A 131 4.03 -0.68 17.38
N PRO A 132 3.32 -1.80 17.13
CA PRO A 132 1.88 -1.76 16.98
C PRO A 132 1.17 -1.30 18.24
N SER A 133 0.24 -0.35 18.08
CA SER A 133 -0.74 -0.04 19.12
C SER A 133 -1.82 -1.12 19.08
N PHE A 134 -1.55 -2.26 19.72
CA PHE A 134 -2.39 -3.47 19.66
C PHE A 134 -3.85 -3.23 20.08
N ASP A 135 -4.09 -2.22 20.92
CA ASP A 135 -5.43 -1.86 21.40
C ASP A 135 -6.15 -0.81 20.56
N SER A 136 -5.50 -0.26 19.53
CA SER A 136 -6.11 0.74 18.66
C SER A 136 -7.13 0.13 17.69
N ASP A 137 -8.17 0.91 17.37
CA ASP A 137 -9.17 0.53 16.36
C ASP A 137 -8.54 0.38 14.97
N ALA A 138 -7.53 1.19 14.66
CA ALA A 138 -6.76 1.09 13.43
C ALA A 138 -6.06 -0.27 13.30
N PHE A 139 -5.37 -0.73 14.35
CA PHE A 139 -4.71 -2.02 14.36
C PHE A 139 -5.70 -3.17 14.23
N ARG A 140 -6.73 -3.20 15.08
CA ARG A 140 -7.74 -4.27 15.06
C ARG A 140 -8.45 -4.35 13.70
N SER A 141 -8.89 -3.21 13.17
CA SER A 141 -9.58 -3.18 11.88
C SER A 141 -8.72 -3.68 10.73
N LEU A 142 -7.42 -3.35 10.70
CA LEU A 142 -6.51 -3.87 9.66
C LEU A 142 -6.23 -5.36 9.82
N VAL A 143 -5.98 -5.83 11.04
CA VAL A 143 -5.70 -7.25 11.29
C VAL A 143 -6.89 -8.14 10.90
N ASP A 144 -8.12 -7.65 11.08
CA ASP A 144 -9.34 -8.38 10.73
C ASP A 144 -9.53 -8.60 9.22
N VAL A 145 -8.83 -7.84 8.37
CA VAL A 145 -9.01 -7.90 6.90
C VAL A 145 -7.79 -8.42 6.14
N VAL A 146 -6.74 -8.86 6.82
CA VAL A 146 -5.50 -9.37 6.21
C VAL A 146 -5.19 -10.81 6.61
N ASP A 147 -4.47 -11.55 5.76
CA ASP A 147 -4.13 -12.95 6.01
C ASP A 147 -2.93 -13.13 6.95
N ARG A 148 -2.01 -12.14 6.95
CA ARG A 148 -0.72 -12.20 7.64
C ARG A 148 -0.30 -10.83 8.15
N LEU A 149 0.06 -10.75 9.43
CA LEU A 149 0.71 -9.59 10.04
C LEU A 149 2.23 -9.81 10.12
N ILE A 150 3.00 -8.82 9.71
CA ILE A 150 4.45 -8.74 9.80
C ILE A 150 4.82 -7.55 10.69
N VAL A 151 5.61 -7.82 11.73
CA VAL A 151 6.18 -6.82 12.63
C VAL A 151 7.69 -7.02 12.68
N ASP A 152 8.42 -5.96 12.95
CA ASP A 152 9.87 -6.02 13.16
C ASP A 152 10.19 -5.53 14.57
N SER A 153 10.58 -6.47 15.43
CA SER A 153 10.89 -6.17 16.83
C SER A 153 12.18 -5.35 16.99
N THR A 154 13.03 -5.24 15.96
CA THR A 154 14.21 -4.37 16.00
C THR A 154 13.84 -2.88 15.96
N GLU A 155 12.61 -2.56 15.55
CA GLU A 155 12.06 -1.20 15.56
C GLU A 155 11.49 -0.80 16.92
N TRP A 156 11.55 -1.70 17.92
CA TRP A 156 10.96 -1.50 19.24
C TRP A 156 12.00 -0.97 20.21
N PRO A 157 11.69 0.08 21.00
CA PRO A 157 12.67 0.76 21.85
C PRO A 157 13.22 -0.13 22.98
N ASP A 158 12.47 -1.14 23.41
CA ASP A 158 12.76 -1.95 24.61
C ASP A 158 13.25 -3.37 24.30
N VAL A 159 13.57 -3.68 23.05
CA VAL A 159 14.08 -5.00 22.67
C VAL A 159 15.61 -4.96 22.64
N PRO A 160 16.31 -5.86 23.37
CA PRO A 160 17.77 -5.93 23.31
C PRO A 160 18.23 -6.08 21.86
N ALA A 161 19.23 -5.30 21.46
CA ALA A 161 19.87 -5.50 20.15
C ALA A 161 20.40 -6.94 20.05
N PRO A 162 20.25 -7.59 18.87
CA PRO A 162 20.69 -8.97 18.65
C PRO A 162 22.19 -9.18 18.86
#